data_AF-A0A9P6PFG8-F1
#
_entry.id   AF-A0A9P6PFG8-F1
#
_cell.length_a   1.000
_cell.length_b   1.000
_cell.length_c   1.000
_cell.angle_alpha   90.00
_cell.angle_beta   90.00
_cell.angle_gamma   90.00
#
_symmetry.space_group_name_H-M   'P 1'
#
loop_
_entity.id
_entity.type
_entity.pdbx_description
1 polymer ?
#
loop_
_entity_poly.entity_id
_entity_poly.type
_entity_poly.pdbx_seq_one_letter_code
_entity_poly.pdbx_strand_id
1 'polypeptide(L)'
;MTLGCFMVGSGLLWWISTGALLVVELTTGTFYLLMIALGCAAGGLAHLLGMPAAAQLVLAALVALAAVAVLRRSRYGSRQRRGAKDATRDADVLLDIGQTVRVEHWEDGRARVDYRGAQWDVELQPGESEHAHWYVICQVRGNRLIVVAQPSARHYFMDLSIIALVLFIVVVVIATQCVKITPQQHAWVLERLGRYHATLTPGLNIVLPFVDRVAYKHSLKEIPLDVPPQVCITRDNTQLQVDGVLYFQVTDPMKASYGSANYMMAITQLAQTMLRSVIGKMELDKTFEERDLINHSIVSALDDAAANWGVKVLRYEIKDLTPPKEILHAMQAQITAEREKRALIAASEGRKQEQINLASGAREAAIQKSEGEKQAAINQAQGQAAAILAVAEANAQAIQKIADAMQSRGGMDAVNLKVAEQYVNAFGNLAKQGNTLIVPANLSEMSTMIASALSIVQAKRDA
;
A
#
# COMPACT_ATOMS: atom_id res chain seq x y z
N MET A 1 -8.08 28.94 -32.48
CA MET A 1 -6.65 28.96 -32.10
C MET A 1 -5.96 27.77 -32.75
N THR A 2 -5.67 27.89 -34.03
CA THR A 2 -5.11 26.86 -34.91
C THR A 2 -3.89 27.46 -35.57
N LEU A 3 -2.72 27.29 -34.95
CA LEU A 3 -1.39 27.59 -35.53
C LEU A 3 -0.19 27.13 -34.65
N GLY A 4 -0.41 26.47 -33.50
CA GLY A 4 0.66 26.09 -32.57
C GLY A 4 1.35 24.74 -32.83
N CYS A 5 0.84 23.90 -33.73
CA CYS A 5 1.31 22.51 -33.88
C CYS A 5 2.47 22.33 -34.89
N PHE A 6 2.92 23.38 -35.56
CA PHE A 6 3.99 23.30 -36.59
C PHE A 6 5.37 23.79 -36.14
N MET A 7 5.54 24.29 -34.90
CA MET A 7 6.81 24.90 -34.44
C MET A 7 7.84 23.95 -33.83
N VAL A 8 7.50 22.67 -33.58
CA VAL A 8 8.46 21.68 -33.06
C VAL A 8 9.22 20.96 -34.18
N GLY A 9 8.76 21.08 -35.45
CA GLY A 9 9.38 20.41 -36.60
C GLY A 9 10.57 21.12 -37.24
N SER A 10 10.66 22.45 -37.17
CA SER A 10 11.67 23.21 -37.93
C SER A 10 13.10 23.05 -37.40
N GLY A 11 13.28 23.04 -36.07
CA GLY A 11 14.61 22.90 -35.47
C GLY A 11 15.23 21.52 -35.70
N LEU A 12 14.40 20.47 -35.64
CA LEU A 12 14.82 19.07 -35.84
C LEU A 12 15.25 18.82 -37.29
N LEU A 13 14.56 19.42 -38.27
CA LEU A 13 14.92 19.33 -39.69
C LEU A 13 16.32 19.88 -39.99
N TRP A 14 16.76 20.95 -39.31
CA TRP A 14 18.10 21.49 -39.47
C TRP A 14 19.19 20.51 -39.01
N TRP A 15 18.98 19.86 -37.86
CA TRP A 15 19.93 18.89 -37.32
C TRP A 15 19.94 17.57 -38.09
N ILE A 16 18.78 17.09 -38.53
CA ILE A 16 18.67 15.92 -39.42
C ILE A 16 19.38 16.19 -40.75
N SER A 17 19.15 17.35 -41.37
CA SER A 17 19.79 17.71 -42.65
C SER A 17 21.31 17.83 -42.50
N THR A 18 21.78 18.42 -41.39
CA THR A 18 23.23 18.51 -41.08
C THR A 18 23.85 17.13 -40.94
N GLY A 19 23.21 16.23 -40.19
CA GLY A 19 23.67 14.85 -40.01
C GLY A 19 23.67 14.04 -41.31
N ALA A 20 22.58 14.13 -42.10
CA ALA A 20 22.48 13.45 -43.39
C ALA A 20 23.55 13.93 -44.38
N LEU A 21 23.79 15.23 -44.47
CA LEU A 21 24.83 15.79 -45.35
C LEU A 21 26.23 15.36 -44.92
N LEU A 22 26.52 15.27 -43.62
CA LEU A 22 27.80 14.75 -43.12
C LEU A 22 27.99 13.26 -43.45
N VAL A 23 26.94 12.45 -43.33
CA VAL A 23 27.00 11.01 -43.67
C VAL A 23 27.20 10.82 -45.18
N VAL A 24 26.51 11.59 -46.02
CA VAL A 24 26.67 11.54 -47.48
C VAL A 24 28.05 12.08 -47.90
N GLU A 25 28.56 13.12 -47.25
CA GLU A 25 29.93 13.61 -47.47
C GLU A 25 30.97 12.53 -47.17
N LEU A 26 30.83 11.81 -46.05
CA LEU A 26 31.74 10.73 -45.66
C LEU A 26 31.78 9.58 -46.68
N THR A 27 30.69 9.35 -47.42
CA THR A 27 30.63 8.31 -48.46
C THR A 27 31.07 8.81 -49.83
N THR A 28 30.87 10.08 -50.15
CA THR A 28 31.17 10.66 -51.47
C THR A 28 32.54 11.33 -51.56
N GLY A 29 33.12 11.76 -50.44
CA GLY A 29 34.44 12.41 -50.35
C GLY A 29 34.52 13.79 -51.01
N THR A 30 33.38 14.41 -51.33
CA THR A 30 33.31 15.69 -52.05
C THR A 30 33.07 16.87 -51.10
N PHE A 31 34.11 17.57 -50.62
CA PHE A 31 34.11 18.60 -49.55
C PHE A 31 33.05 19.74 -49.62
N TYR A 32 32.22 19.79 -50.66
CA TYR A 32 31.13 20.74 -50.85
C TYR A 32 29.91 20.45 -49.96
N LEU A 33 29.57 19.20 -49.68
CA LEU A 33 28.41 18.89 -48.83
C LEU A 33 28.67 19.25 -47.37
N LEU A 34 29.94 19.19 -46.94
CA LEU A 34 30.40 19.71 -45.65
C LEU A 34 30.11 21.22 -45.48
N MET A 35 30.29 22.02 -46.54
CA MET A 35 30.02 23.47 -46.47
C MET A 35 28.53 23.76 -46.36
N ILE A 36 27.70 22.96 -47.03
CA ILE A 36 26.24 23.04 -46.92
C ILE A 36 25.80 22.58 -45.52
N ALA A 37 26.42 21.52 -44.97
CA ALA A 37 26.17 21.06 -43.61
C ALA A 37 26.52 22.14 -42.56
N LEU A 38 27.61 22.88 -42.76
CA LEU A 38 27.99 24.00 -41.90
C LEU A 38 26.95 25.13 -41.95
N GLY A 39 26.38 25.40 -43.13
CA GLY A 39 25.25 26.30 -43.31
C GLY A 39 23.98 25.82 -42.58
N CYS A 40 23.62 24.54 -42.72
CA CYS A 40 22.48 23.94 -42.01
C CYS A 40 22.65 23.98 -40.49
N ALA A 41 23.86 23.75 -39.97
CA ALA A 41 24.17 23.87 -38.55
C ALA A 41 24.00 25.31 -38.03
N ALA A 42 24.42 26.30 -38.81
CA ALA A 42 24.20 27.72 -38.48
C ALA A 42 22.71 28.09 -38.50
N GLY A 43 21.93 27.54 -39.43
CA GLY A 43 20.46 27.66 -39.45
C GLY A 43 19.79 27.06 -38.20
N GLY A 44 20.26 25.90 -37.74
CA GLY A 44 19.80 25.26 -36.49
C GLY A 44 20.16 26.06 -35.23
N LEU A 45 21.34 26.68 -35.20
CA LEU A 45 21.75 27.61 -34.13
C LEU A 45 20.88 28.87 -34.11
N ALA A 46 20.58 29.46 -35.27
CA ALA A 46 19.67 30.61 -35.37
C ALA A 46 18.25 30.28 -34.88
N HIS A 47 17.79 29.03 -35.08
CA HIS A 47 16.52 28.55 -34.52
C HIS A 47 16.57 28.49 -32.98
N LEU A 48 17.67 28.01 -32.38
CA LEU A 48 17.83 27.98 -30.92
C LEU A 48 17.88 29.40 -30.30
N LEU A 49 18.32 30.39 -31.07
CA LEU A 49 18.31 31.81 -30.69
C LEU A 49 16.96 32.51 -30.96
N GLY A 50 15.94 31.79 -31.44
CA GLY A 50 14.60 32.32 -31.67
C GLY A 50 14.45 33.21 -32.92
N MET A 51 15.36 33.13 -33.88
CA MET A 51 15.30 33.93 -35.12
C MET A 51 14.17 33.45 -36.05
N PRO A 52 13.52 34.34 -36.83
CA PRO A 52 12.46 33.96 -37.78
C PRO A 52 12.99 33.08 -38.91
N ALA A 53 12.14 32.19 -39.45
CA ALA A 53 12.54 31.16 -40.44
C ALA A 53 13.24 31.73 -41.69
N ALA A 54 12.83 32.91 -42.17
CA ALA A 54 13.49 33.60 -43.27
C ALA A 54 14.94 34.00 -42.93
N ALA A 55 15.19 34.46 -41.70
CA ALA A 55 16.52 34.80 -41.23
C ALA A 55 17.40 33.54 -41.04
N GLN A 56 16.82 32.42 -40.62
CA GLN A 56 17.52 31.13 -40.51
C GLN A 56 18.05 30.67 -41.89
N LEU A 57 17.20 30.73 -42.93
CA LEU A 57 17.57 30.34 -44.30
C LEU A 57 18.64 31.27 -44.88
N VAL A 58 18.51 32.58 -44.67
CA VAL A 58 19.49 33.57 -45.14
C VAL A 58 20.83 33.36 -44.43
N LEU A 59 20.84 33.13 -43.12
CA LEU A 59 22.06 32.86 -42.37
C LEU A 59 22.71 31.55 -42.84
N ALA A 60 21.92 30.48 -43.03
CA ALA A 60 22.41 29.20 -43.52
C ALA A 60 23.06 29.34 -44.91
N ALA A 61 22.42 30.08 -45.83
CA ALA A 61 22.94 30.33 -47.17
C ALA A 61 24.22 31.18 -47.14
N LEU A 62 24.25 32.24 -46.32
CA LEU A 62 25.43 33.10 -46.16
C LEU A 62 26.62 32.34 -45.57
N VAL A 63 26.38 31.51 -44.56
CA VAL A 63 27.43 30.69 -43.94
C VAL A 63 27.92 29.62 -44.91
N ALA A 64 27.03 28.95 -45.65
CA ALA A 64 27.45 27.98 -46.68
C ALA A 64 28.26 28.67 -47.79
N LEU A 65 27.81 29.82 -48.31
CA LEU A 65 28.52 30.59 -49.33
C LEU A 65 29.87 31.12 -48.82
N ALA A 66 29.92 31.61 -47.58
CA ALA A 66 31.15 32.05 -46.95
C ALA A 66 32.11 30.88 -46.75
N ALA A 67 31.62 29.72 -46.30
CA ALA A 67 32.43 28.51 -46.12
C ALA A 67 32.96 28.02 -47.47
N VAL A 68 32.16 28.02 -48.55
CA VAL A 68 32.61 27.72 -49.91
C VAL A 68 33.61 28.76 -50.41
N ALA A 69 33.39 30.06 -50.16
CA ALA A 69 34.31 31.12 -50.55
C ALA A 69 35.65 31.03 -49.80
N VAL A 70 35.62 30.67 -48.52
CA VAL A 70 36.79 30.40 -47.70
C VAL A 70 37.49 29.13 -48.16
N LEU A 71 36.78 28.06 -48.51
CA LEU A 71 37.38 26.86 -49.10
C LEU A 71 38.05 27.18 -50.45
N ARG A 72 37.42 28.04 -51.26
CA ARG A 72 37.96 28.50 -52.55
C ARG A 72 39.14 29.47 -52.41
N ARG A 73 39.20 30.24 -51.32
CA ARG A 73 40.26 31.23 -51.01
C ARG A 73 41.40 30.62 -50.19
N SER A 74 41.11 29.61 -49.39
CA SER A 74 42.05 28.74 -48.69
C SER A 74 42.93 28.07 -49.74
N ARG A 75 44.23 28.00 -49.47
CA ARG A 75 45.28 27.70 -50.44
C ARG A 75 45.25 26.27 -51.01
N TYR A 76 44.18 25.49 -50.82
CA TYR A 76 43.95 24.22 -51.52
C TYR A 76 43.68 24.41 -53.01
N GLY A 77 43.10 25.54 -53.45
CA GLY A 77 42.97 25.89 -54.87
C GLY A 77 44.14 26.70 -55.46
N SER A 78 45.06 27.20 -54.61
CA SER A 78 46.10 28.16 -55.06
C SER A 78 47.44 27.53 -55.44
N ARG A 79 47.71 26.27 -55.07
CA ARG A 79 48.89 25.55 -55.59
C ARG A 79 48.72 25.10 -57.05
N GLN A 80 47.47 24.92 -57.51
CA GLN A 80 47.19 24.58 -58.90
C GLN A 80 47.06 25.80 -59.83
N ARG A 81 46.93 27.02 -59.26
CA ARG A 81 46.67 28.26 -60.02
C ARG A 81 47.82 29.27 -60.05
N ARG A 82 48.97 28.94 -59.47
CA ARG A 82 50.24 29.65 -59.71
C ARG A 82 51.05 29.12 -60.90
N GLY A 83 50.69 27.96 -61.45
CA GLY A 83 51.27 27.44 -62.70
C GLY A 83 50.48 27.80 -63.96
N ALA A 84 49.34 28.50 -63.85
CA ALA A 84 48.35 28.57 -64.94
C ALA A 84 47.92 30.00 -65.32
N LYS A 85 48.73 31.03 -65.02
CA LYS A 85 48.37 32.42 -65.37
C LYS A 85 49.42 33.29 -66.07
N ASP A 86 50.59 32.74 -66.40
CA ASP A 86 51.59 33.42 -67.26
C ASP A 86 51.85 32.67 -68.58
N ALA A 87 50.96 31.75 -68.98
CA ALA A 87 51.16 30.88 -70.15
C ALA A 87 50.09 31.09 -71.24
N THR A 88 49.83 32.34 -71.62
CA THR A 88 49.05 32.63 -72.83
C THR A 88 49.67 33.77 -73.62
N ARG A 89 50.83 33.46 -74.20
CA ARG A 89 51.34 33.92 -75.51
C ARG A 89 52.79 33.43 -75.61
N ASP A 90 52.97 32.19 -76.05
CA ASP A 90 54.10 31.74 -76.88
C ASP A 90 53.98 30.23 -77.10
N ALA A 91 54.05 29.82 -78.37
CA ALA A 91 53.69 28.48 -78.84
C ALA A 91 54.89 27.52 -78.93
N ASP A 92 55.92 27.69 -78.09
CA ASP A 92 57.07 26.80 -78.09
C ASP A 92 57.83 26.92 -76.75
N VAL A 93 57.58 26.03 -75.77
CA VAL A 93 58.54 25.51 -74.76
C VAL A 93 57.89 24.38 -73.93
N LEU A 94 58.55 23.21 -73.96
CA LEU A 94 58.45 22.01 -73.11
C LEU A 94 58.28 22.28 -71.59
N LEU A 95 57.22 21.78 -70.93
CA LEU A 95 57.11 21.75 -69.45
C LEU A 95 56.20 20.60 -68.95
N ASP A 96 56.75 19.40 -68.72
CA ASP A 96 56.05 18.26 -68.07
C ASP A 96 56.24 18.20 -66.54
N ILE A 97 56.82 19.26 -65.96
CA ILE A 97 57.05 19.40 -64.52
C ILE A 97 55.70 19.53 -63.79
N GLY A 98 55.47 18.63 -62.83
CA GLY A 98 54.25 18.54 -62.03
C GLY A 98 53.30 17.40 -62.42
N GLN A 99 53.58 16.67 -63.51
CA GLN A 99 52.81 15.49 -63.91
C GLN A 99 53.20 14.27 -63.05
N THR A 100 52.26 13.33 -62.87
CA THR A 100 52.50 12.10 -62.10
C THR A 100 52.87 10.94 -63.02
N VAL A 101 53.84 10.14 -62.57
CA VAL A 101 54.32 8.95 -63.26
C VAL A 101 54.30 7.78 -62.27
N ARG A 102 53.76 6.65 -62.72
CA ARG A 102 53.78 5.41 -61.97
C ARG A 102 55.06 4.65 -62.31
N VAL A 103 55.88 4.35 -61.31
CA VAL A 103 57.09 3.55 -61.48
C VAL A 103 56.82 2.17 -60.88
N GLU A 104 56.99 1.11 -61.67
CA GLU A 104 56.67 -0.26 -61.24
C GLU A 104 57.86 -0.98 -60.60
N HIS A 105 59.08 -0.72 -61.08
CA HIS A 105 60.30 -1.34 -60.58
C HIS A 105 61.46 -0.35 -60.59
N TRP A 106 62.29 -0.38 -59.55
CA TRP A 106 63.51 0.42 -59.40
C TRP A 106 64.73 -0.50 -59.45
N GLU A 107 65.78 -0.06 -60.14
CA GLU A 107 67.10 -0.66 -60.17
C GLU A 107 68.14 0.43 -59.80
N ASP A 108 68.74 0.34 -58.61
CA ASP A 108 69.77 1.26 -58.09
C ASP A 108 69.45 2.76 -58.29
N GLY A 109 68.29 3.22 -57.81
CA GLY A 109 67.87 4.63 -57.89
C GLY A 109 67.42 5.10 -59.28
N ARG A 110 67.35 4.20 -60.25
CA ARG A 110 66.87 4.47 -61.62
C ARG A 110 65.76 3.51 -62.02
N ALA A 111 64.86 3.99 -62.86
CA ALA A 111 63.80 3.16 -63.43
C ALA A 111 63.54 3.59 -64.87
N ARG A 112 62.83 2.76 -65.63
CA ARG A 112 62.38 3.13 -66.97
C ARG A 112 60.87 3.05 -67.04
N VAL A 113 60.23 4.12 -67.49
CA VAL A 113 58.78 4.20 -67.55
C VAL A 113 58.32 4.68 -68.91
N ASP A 114 57.26 4.08 -69.42
CA ASP A 114 56.55 4.61 -70.59
C ASP A 114 55.74 5.83 -70.15
N TYR A 115 56.13 6.99 -70.65
CA TYR A 115 55.48 8.25 -70.40
C TYR A 115 55.24 8.99 -71.72
N ARG A 116 53.97 9.26 -72.01
CA ARG A 116 53.49 9.84 -73.29
C ARG A 116 53.85 9.01 -74.54
N GLY A 117 53.85 7.69 -74.42
CA GLY A 117 54.08 6.77 -75.55
C GLY A 117 55.54 6.66 -75.96
N ALA A 118 56.46 7.01 -75.06
CA ALA A 118 57.91 6.89 -75.23
C ALA A 118 58.55 6.41 -73.92
N GLN A 119 59.69 5.71 -74.03
CA GLN A 119 60.43 5.22 -72.88
C GLN A 119 61.33 6.32 -72.30
N TRP A 120 61.08 6.70 -71.05
CA TRP A 120 61.85 7.70 -70.30
C TRP A 120 62.65 7.02 -69.19
N ASP A 121 63.87 7.50 -68.99
CA ASP A 121 64.68 7.12 -67.83
C ASP A 121 64.23 7.99 -66.64
N VAL A 122 63.97 7.38 -65.50
CA VAL A 122 63.46 8.04 -64.29
C VAL A 122 64.51 7.91 -63.19
N GLU A 123 64.84 9.02 -62.53
CA GLU A 123 65.83 9.05 -61.45
C GLU A 123 65.20 9.72 -60.22
N LEU A 124 65.43 9.15 -59.03
CA LEU A 124 64.95 9.76 -57.79
C LEU A 124 65.74 11.03 -57.48
N GLN A 125 65.06 12.04 -56.94
CA GLN A 125 65.77 13.17 -56.36
C GLN A 125 66.67 12.68 -55.20
N PRO A 126 67.91 13.18 -55.06
CA PRO A 126 68.82 12.74 -54.00
C PRO A 126 68.18 12.86 -52.61
N GLY A 127 68.07 11.73 -51.90
CA GLY A 127 67.48 11.65 -50.55
C GLY A 127 66.04 11.14 -50.47
N GLU A 128 65.39 10.86 -51.61
CA GLU A 128 64.02 10.29 -51.67
C GLU A 128 64.03 8.75 -51.74
N SER A 129 62.97 8.11 -51.20
CA SER A 129 62.88 6.65 -51.12
C SER A 129 62.20 6.01 -52.33
N GLU A 130 62.68 4.83 -52.76
CA GLU A 130 62.15 4.01 -53.86
C GLU A 130 60.78 3.34 -53.58
N HIS A 131 60.19 3.55 -52.40
CA HIS A 131 59.02 2.80 -51.93
C HIS A 131 57.65 3.37 -52.33
N ALA A 132 57.58 4.49 -53.06
CA ALA A 132 56.31 5.02 -53.54
C ALA A 132 55.90 4.38 -54.88
N HIS A 133 54.60 4.24 -55.13
CA HIS A 133 54.08 3.77 -56.43
C HIS A 133 53.80 4.92 -57.41
N TRP A 134 53.62 6.14 -56.90
CA TRP A 134 53.34 7.33 -57.68
C TRP A 134 54.34 8.42 -57.34
N TYR A 135 54.98 8.96 -58.36
CA TYR A 135 55.94 10.04 -58.23
C TYR A 135 55.52 11.24 -59.06
N VAL A 136 55.88 12.44 -58.62
CA VAL A 136 55.66 13.68 -59.36
C VAL A 136 56.96 14.07 -60.07
N ILE A 137 56.90 14.39 -61.36
CA ILE A 137 58.05 14.89 -62.12
C ILE A 137 58.40 16.29 -61.61
N CYS A 138 59.58 16.46 -61.03
CA CYS A 138 60.06 17.74 -60.51
C CYS A 138 60.99 18.45 -61.50
N GLN A 139 61.71 17.70 -62.33
CA GLN A 139 62.63 18.25 -63.32
C GLN A 139 62.77 17.29 -64.51
N VAL A 140 62.94 17.82 -65.71
CA VAL A 140 63.30 17.05 -66.91
C VAL A 140 64.72 17.42 -67.32
N ARG A 141 65.61 16.44 -67.50
CA ARG A 141 66.99 16.63 -67.98
C ARG A 141 67.23 15.75 -69.20
N GLY A 142 67.08 16.32 -70.40
CA GLY A 142 67.17 15.54 -71.64
C GLY A 142 66.10 14.45 -71.68
N ASN A 143 66.51 13.19 -71.78
CA ASN A 143 65.60 12.02 -71.73
C ASN A 143 65.36 11.47 -70.31
N ARG A 144 65.75 12.22 -69.26
CA ARG A 144 65.59 11.80 -67.86
C ARG A 144 64.55 12.61 -67.10
N LEU A 145 63.68 11.93 -66.36
CA LEU A 145 62.69 12.51 -65.45
C LEU A 145 63.19 12.38 -64.01
N ILE A 146 63.41 13.50 -63.33
CA ILE A 146 63.70 13.50 -61.89
C ILE A 146 62.38 13.57 -61.14
N VAL A 147 62.13 12.58 -60.29
CA VAL A 147 60.84 12.41 -59.62
C VAL A 147 60.97 12.39 -58.10
N VAL A 148 59.92 12.85 -57.42
CA VAL A 148 59.81 12.87 -55.96
C VAL A 148 58.58 12.06 -55.55
N ALA A 149 58.71 11.26 -54.48
CA ALA A 149 57.63 10.45 -53.96
C ALA A 149 56.44 11.34 -53.60
N GLN A 150 55.27 11.07 -54.18
CA GLN A 150 54.08 11.84 -53.81
C GLN A 150 53.64 11.39 -52.41
N PRO A 151 53.53 12.30 -51.42
CA PRO A 151 52.99 11.93 -50.12
C PRO A 151 51.57 11.42 -50.32
N SER A 152 51.35 10.14 -50.03
CA SER A 152 50.05 9.50 -50.22
C SER A 152 49.01 10.22 -49.36
N ALA A 153 48.06 10.91 -50.00
CA ALA A 153 46.99 11.67 -49.34
C ALA A 153 46.18 10.82 -48.33
N ARG A 154 46.22 9.48 -48.46
CA ARG A 154 45.62 8.51 -47.54
C ARG A 154 46.04 8.71 -46.08
N HIS A 155 47.28 9.11 -45.78
CA HIS A 155 47.72 9.32 -44.39
C HIS A 155 46.96 10.48 -43.73
N TYR A 156 46.83 11.63 -44.42
CA TYR A 156 46.09 12.78 -43.91
C TYR A 156 44.58 12.51 -43.71
N PHE A 157 43.97 11.66 -44.56
CA PHE A 157 42.57 11.24 -44.39
C PHE A 157 42.37 10.28 -43.21
N MET A 158 43.33 9.38 -42.95
CA MET A 158 43.30 8.50 -41.78
C MET A 158 43.45 9.29 -40.48
N ASP A 159 44.37 10.26 -40.43
CA ASP A 159 44.56 11.10 -39.24
C ASP A 159 43.32 11.95 -38.92
N LEU A 160 42.68 12.53 -39.94
CA LEU A 160 41.48 13.36 -39.75
C LEU A 160 40.26 12.53 -39.30
N SER A 161 40.11 11.30 -39.81
CA SER A 161 39.02 10.41 -39.41
C SER A 161 39.18 9.91 -37.97
N ILE A 162 40.42 9.67 -37.51
CA ILE A 162 40.71 9.35 -36.11
C ILE A 162 40.36 10.54 -35.20
N ILE A 163 40.75 11.77 -35.56
CA ILE A 163 40.43 12.98 -34.79
C ILE A 163 38.91 13.18 -34.70
N ALA A 164 38.19 13.00 -35.82
CA ALA A 164 36.74 13.10 -35.86
C ALA A 164 36.06 12.03 -34.98
N LEU A 165 36.58 10.79 -34.99
CA LEU A 165 36.08 9.70 -34.14
C LEU A 165 36.30 10.01 -32.65
N VAL A 166 37.49 10.49 -32.27
CA VAL A 166 37.78 10.89 -30.89
C VAL A 166 36.85 12.02 -30.44
N LEU A 167 36.67 13.05 -31.27
CA LEU A 167 35.76 14.15 -30.96
C LEU A 167 34.31 13.67 -30.80
N PHE A 168 33.86 12.77 -31.67
CA PHE A 168 32.52 12.17 -31.57
C PHE A 168 32.34 11.40 -30.25
N ILE A 169 33.32 10.57 -29.87
CA ILE A 169 33.29 9.84 -28.60
C ILE A 169 33.23 10.82 -27.42
N VAL A 170 34.03 11.88 -27.44
CA VAL A 170 34.03 12.92 -26.39
C VAL A 170 32.65 13.58 -26.27
N VAL A 171 32.02 13.94 -27.40
CA VAL A 171 30.67 14.54 -27.39
C VAL A 171 29.64 13.56 -26.83
N VAL A 172 29.69 12.28 -27.21
CA VAL A 172 28.77 11.25 -26.69
C VAL A 172 28.97 11.04 -25.18
N VAL A 173 30.21 11.02 -24.69
CA VAL A 173 30.50 10.90 -23.25
C VAL A 173 29.96 12.11 -22.48
N ILE A 174 30.16 13.32 -22.99
CA ILE A 174 29.62 14.54 -22.35
C ILE A 174 28.09 14.50 -22.35
N ALA A 175 27.47 14.16 -23.48
CA ALA A 175 26.01 14.09 -23.60
C ALA A 175 25.37 13.07 -22.64
N THR A 176 25.98 11.89 -22.49
CA THR A 176 25.50 10.87 -21.55
C THR A 176 25.70 11.27 -20.09
N GLN A 177 26.75 12.04 -19.78
CA GLN A 177 26.95 12.58 -18.43
C GLN A 177 26.00 13.73 -18.08
N CYS A 178 25.55 14.50 -19.08
CA CYS A 178 24.57 15.58 -18.89
C CYS A 178 23.22 15.05 -18.42
N VAL A 179 22.84 13.84 -18.85
CA VAL A 179 21.52 13.29 -18.57
C VAL A 179 21.56 12.50 -17.26
N LYS A 180 20.79 12.96 -16.26
CA LYS A 180 20.60 12.27 -14.99
C LYS A 180 19.13 11.96 -14.78
N ILE A 181 18.85 10.69 -14.51
CA ILE A 181 17.48 10.23 -14.22
C ILE A 181 17.36 10.10 -12.71
N THR A 182 16.50 10.94 -12.13
CA THR A 182 16.19 10.89 -10.69
C THR A 182 15.05 9.91 -10.48
N PRO A 183 15.21 8.87 -9.64
CA PRO A 183 14.14 7.92 -9.34
C PRO A 183 12.92 8.59 -8.71
N GLN A 184 11.76 7.92 -8.80
CA GLN A 184 10.56 8.35 -8.07
C GLN A 184 10.80 8.39 -6.56
N GLN A 185 10.15 9.33 -5.88
CA GLN A 185 10.27 9.54 -4.43
C GLN A 185 11.71 9.78 -3.95
N HIS A 186 12.54 10.35 -4.81
CA HIS A 186 13.89 10.82 -4.49
C HIS A 186 14.07 12.26 -4.95
N ALA A 187 14.87 13.01 -4.20
CA ALA A 187 15.30 14.33 -4.57
C ALA A 187 16.82 14.43 -4.46
N TRP A 188 17.46 14.94 -5.50
CA TRP A 188 18.92 15.12 -5.54
C TRP A 188 19.25 16.60 -5.49
N VAL A 189 20.10 17.00 -4.55
CA VAL A 189 20.52 18.39 -4.39
C VAL A 189 21.76 18.64 -5.23
N LEU A 190 21.68 19.64 -6.09
CA LEU A 190 22.72 20.01 -7.04
C LEU A 190 23.50 21.22 -6.54
N GLU A 191 24.82 21.09 -6.53
CA GLU A 191 25.77 22.17 -6.28
C GLU A 191 26.47 22.56 -7.58
N ARG A 192 26.60 23.87 -7.81
CA ARG A 192 27.41 24.45 -8.88
C ARG A 192 28.58 25.18 -8.24
N LEU A 193 29.80 24.69 -8.46
CA LEU A 193 31.03 25.27 -7.89
C LEU A 193 30.94 25.49 -6.36
N GLY A 194 30.29 24.58 -5.64
CA GLY A 194 30.12 24.64 -4.18
C GLY A 194 28.95 25.49 -3.67
N ARG A 195 28.15 26.12 -4.55
CA ARG A 195 26.91 26.81 -4.18
C ARG A 195 25.69 25.96 -4.55
N TYR A 196 24.67 25.95 -3.71
CA TYR A 196 23.36 25.39 -4.08
C TYR A 196 22.84 26.02 -5.38
N HIS A 197 22.48 25.18 -6.36
CA HIS A 197 21.92 25.61 -7.62
C HIS A 197 20.44 25.24 -7.76
N ALA A 198 20.11 23.96 -7.59
CA ALA A 198 18.75 23.44 -7.78
C ALA A 198 18.55 22.10 -7.07
N THR A 199 17.29 21.71 -6.87
CA THR A 199 16.90 20.37 -6.42
C THR A 199 16.25 19.63 -7.59
N LEU A 200 16.82 18.49 -7.97
CA LEU A 200 16.33 17.66 -9.05
C LEU A 200 15.13 16.83 -8.57
N THR A 201 13.98 17.06 -9.17
CA THR A 201 12.75 16.28 -8.94
C THR A 201 12.77 14.97 -9.73
N PRO A 202 11.88 14.01 -9.43
CA PRO A 202 11.80 12.75 -10.17
C PRO A 202 11.61 12.96 -11.68
N GLY A 203 12.39 12.24 -12.48
CA GLY A 203 12.35 12.33 -13.94
C GLY A 203 13.69 12.63 -14.59
N LEU A 204 13.62 13.04 -15.85
CA LEU A 204 14.79 13.37 -16.66
C LEU A 204 15.29 14.77 -16.31
N ASN A 205 16.51 14.87 -15.81
CA ASN A 205 17.16 16.12 -15.47
C ASN A 205 18.44 16.29 -16.29
N ILE A 206 18.67 17.51 -16.78
CA ILE A 206 19.88 17.87 -17.52
C ILE A 206 20.77 18.67 -16.57
N VAL A 207 21.99 18.18 -16.35
CA VAL A 207 23.01 18.81 -15.51
C VAL A 207 24.25 19.08 -16.35
N LEU A 208 25.01 20.12 -16.02
CA LEU A 208 26.26 20.40 -16.72
C LEU A 208 27.38 19.51 -16.13
N PRO A 209 27.92 18.53 -16.88
CA PRO A 209 29.04 17.76 -16.40
C PRO A 209 30.22 18.70 -16.09
N PHE A 210 31.03 18.35 -15.09
CA PHE A 210 32.16 19.13 -14.56
C PHE A 210 31.82 20.35 -13.69
N VAL A 211 30.75 21.09 -14.01
CA VAL A 211 30.36 22.30 -13.26
C VAL A 211 29.38 21.97 -12.14
N ASP A 212 28.42 21.10 -12.44
CA ASP A 212 27.37 20.68 -11.52
C ASP A 212 27.72 19.32 -10.88
N ARG A 213 27.58 19.24 -9.56
CA ARG A 213 27.78 18.03 -8.77
C ARG A 213 26.53 17.72 -7.95
N VAL A 214 26.07 16.48 -7.98
CA VAL A 214 25.04 16.00 -7.05
C VAL A 214 25.70 15.78 -5.69
N ALA A 215 25.39 16.64 -4.73
CA ALA A 215 26.00 16.63 -3.40
C ALA A 215 25.24 15.74 -2.42
N TYR A 216 23.91 15.86 -2.38
CA TYR A 216 23.06 15.12 -1.46
C TYR A 216 21.94 14.40 -2.20
N LYS A 217 21.55 13.23 -1.69
CA LYS A 217 20.43 12.45 -2.19
C LYS A 217 19.50 12.12 -1.03
N HIS A 218 18.27 12.61 -1.10
CA HIS A 218 17.27 12.40 -0.07
C HIS A 218 16.14 11.52 -0.61
N SER A 219 15.65 10.61 0.23
CA SER A 219 14.38 9.94 -0.03
C SER A 219 13.25 10.80 0.48
N LEU A 220 12.22 10.97 -0.34
CA LEU A 220 10.99 11.68 0.02
C LEU A 220 9.96 10.76 0.70
N LYS A 221 10.29 9.47 0.81
CA LYS A 221 9.45 8.48 1.50
C LYS A 221 9.45 8.75 3.00
N GLU A 222 8.43 8.22 3.66
CA GLU A 222 8.39 8.14 5.10
C GLU A 222 9.51 7.21 5.61
N ILE A 223 10.22 7.67 6.64
CA ILE A 223 11.34 6.96 7.27
C ILE A 223 11.03 6.81 8.77
N PRO A 224 11.03 5.58 9.30
CA PRO A 224 10.98 5.36 10.74
C PRO A 224 12.35 5.65 11.38
N LEU A 225 12.35 6.29 12.54
CA LEU A 225 13.52 6.60 13.34
C LEU A 225 13.25 6.25 14.80
N ASP A 226 14.00 5.28 15.30
CA ASP A 226 13.93 4.87 16.69
C ASP A 226 14.50 5.97 17.59
N VAL A 227 13.72 6.38 18.58
CA VAL A 227 14.14 7.29 19.64
C VAL A 227 14.69 6.45 20.80
N PRO A 228 15.98 6.62 21.16
CA PRO A 228 16.60 5.80 22.21
C PRO A 228 15.86 5.93 23.55
N PRO A 229 15.77 4.83 24.34
CA PRO A 229 15.10 4.85 25.63
C PRO A 229 15.68 5.88 26.59
N GLN A 230 14.80 6.56 27.32
CA GLN A 230 15.19 7.51 28.36
C GLN A 230 14.40 7.30 29.64
N VAL A 231 15.05 7.56 30.78
CA VAL A 231 14.38 7.61 32.09
C VAL A 231 13.81 9.01 32.30
N CYS A 232 12.49 9.07 32.43
CA CYS A 232 11.72 10.28 32.73
C CYS A 232 11.17 10.18 34.15
N ILE A 233 10.91 11.33 34.77
CA ILE A 233 10.25 11.42 36.07
C ILE A 233 8.88 12.05 35.82
N THR A 234 7.83 11.41 36.29
CA THR A 234 6.44 11.90 36.19
C THR A 234 6.15 12.96 37.25
N ARG A 235 4.98 13.62 37.17
CA ARG A 235 4.54 14.65 38.13
C ARG A 235 4.45 14.15 39.56
N ASP A 236 4.09 12.88 39.74
CA ASP A 236 4.00 12.15 41.01
C ASP A 236 5.36 11.63 41.52
N ASN A 237 6.47 12.08 40.93
CA ASN A 237 7.84 11.71 41.30
C ASN A 237 8.16 10.22 41.11
N THR A 238 7.49 9.58 40.15
CA THR A 238 7.76 8.19 39.76
C THR A 238 8.70 8.17 38.56
N GLN A 239 9.71 7.30 38.59
CA GLN A 239 10.59 7.09 37.43
C GLN A 239 9.89 6.17 36.42
N LEU A 240 10.09 6.43 35.13
CA LEU A 240 9.54 5.63 34.03
C LEU A 240 10.53 5.61 32.89
N GLN A 241 10.84 4.43 32.36
CA GLN A 241 11.61 4.30 31.12
C GLN A 241 10.66 4.37 29.93
N VAL A 242 10.93 5.29 29.01
CA VAL A 242 10.10 5.54 27.83
C VAL A 242 10.95 5.53 26.57
N ASP A 243 10.49 4.82 25.55
CA ASP A 243 11.03 4.86 24.20
C ASP A 243 9.90 4.97 23.16
N GLY A 244 10.29 5.22 21.90
CA GLY A 244 9.31 5.42 20.85
C GLY A 244 9.94 5.46 19.46
N VAL A 245 9.08 5.51 18.46
CA VAL A 245 9.46 5.59 17.05
C VAL A 245 8.86 6.86 16.47
N LEU A 246 9.71 7.63 15.81
CA LEU A 246 9.32 8.82 15.08
C LEU A 246 9.24 8.51 13.59
N TYR A 247 8.13 8.87 12.96
CA TYR A 247 7.98 8.77 11.52
C TYR A 247 8.01 10.17 10.92
N PHE A 248 8.97 10.38 10.01
CA PHE A 248 9.14 11.66 9.34
C PHE A 248 9.38 11.46 7.85
N GLN A 249 9.22 12.54 7.08
CA GLN A 249 9.60 12.58 5.68
C GLN A 249 10.30 13.90 5.35
N VAL A 250 11.22 13.87 4.40
CA VAL A 250 11.88 15.08 3.89
C VAL A 250 10.93 15.79 2.93
N THR A 251 10.55 17.02 3.26
CA THR A 251 9.67 17.86 2.41
C THR A 251 10.47 18.88 1.61
N ASP A 252 11.53 19.44 2.20
CA ASP A 252 12.44 20.38 1.55
C ASP A 252 13.89 19.83 1.59
N PRO A 253 14.34 19.19 0.49
CA PRO A 253 15.68 18.61 0.39
C PRO A 253 16.81 19.64 0.52
N MET A 254 16.58 20.90 0.15
CA MET A 254 17.58 21.96 0.29
C MET A 254 17.80 22.25 1.78
N LYS A 255 16.73 22.51 2.53
CA LYS A 255 16.83 22.74 3.97
C LYS A 255 17.31 21.51 4.73
N ALA A 256 16.93 20.30 4.31
CA ALA A 256 17.45 19.07 4.91
C ALA A 256 18.96 18.88 4.72
N SER A 257 19.51 19.41 3.63
CA SER A 257 20.96 19.31 3.34
C SER A 257 21.80 20.38 4.04
N TYR A 258 21.29 21.62 4.13
CA TYR A 258 22.07 22.76 4.60
C TYR A 258 21.58 23.38 5.91
N GLY A 259 20.35 23.07 6.35
CA GLY A 259 19.73 23.64 7.54
C GLY A 259 20.25 23.06 8.86
N SER A 260 20.80 21.85 8.84
CA SER A 260 21.47 21.24 9.98
C SER A 260 22.55 20.28 9.49
N ALA A 261 23.66 20.18 10.23
CA ALA A 261 24.74 19.22 9.93
C ALA A 261 24.23 17.77 9.97
N ASN A 262 23.26 17.47 10.84
CA ASN A 262 22.57 16.19 10.88
C ASN A 262 21.16 16.38 11.47
N TYR A 263 20.17 16.54 10.60
CA TYR A 263 18.78 16.73 11.03
C TYR A 263 18.24 15.51 11.80
N MET A 264 18.68 14.28 11.49
CA MET A 264 18.21 13.09 12.20
C MET A 264 18.63 13.14 13.68
N MET A 265 19.88 13.51 13.95
CA MET A 265 20.38 13.70 15.32
C MET A 265 19.62 14.82 16.03
N ALA A 266 19.45 15.96 15.37
CA ALA A 266 18.76 17.12 15.96
C ALA A 266 17.30 16.81 16.31
N ILE A 267 16.57 16.14 15.42
CA ILE A 267 15.21 15.69 15.65
C ILE A 267 15.14 14.65 16.77
N THR A 268 16.08 13.70 16.82
CA THR A 268 16.11 12.68 17.89
C THR A 268 16.30 13.34 19.27
N GLN A 269 17.24 14.28 19.38
CA GLN A 269 17.50 15.00 20.63
C GLN A 269 16.31 15.87 21.05
N LEU A 270 15.66 16.51 20.08
CA LEU A 270 14.46 17.31 20.35
C LEU A 270 13.30 16.40 20.80
N ALA A 271 13.10 15.25 20.15
CA ALA A 271 12.07 14.28 20.52
C ALA A 271 12.28 13.77 21.95
N GLN A 272 13.52 13.46 22.32
CA GLN A 272 13.89 13.09 23.68
C GLN A 272 13.61 14.20 24.71
N THR A 273 13.92 15.44 24.37
CA THR A 273 13.65 16.60 25.23
C THR A 273 12.15 16.82 25.42
N MET A 274 11.37 16.71 24.34
CA MET A 274 9.92 16.83 24.37
C MET A 274 9.26 15.68 25.14
N LEU A 275 9.72 14.45 24.94
CA LEU A 275 9.26 13.28 25.67
C LEU A 275 9.42 13.48 27.18
N ARG A 276 10.62 13.92 27.63
CA ARG A 276 10.87 14.22 29.04
C ARG A 276 9.95 15.31 29.58
N SER A 277 9.72 16.37 28.80
CA SER A 277 8.87 17.50 29.20
C SER A 277 7.39 17.12 29.30
N VAL A 278 6.86 16.33 28.36
CA VAL A 278 5.46 15.90 28.37
C VAL A 278 5.20 14.91 29.51
N ILE A 279 6.07 13.90 29.66
CA ILE A 279 5.95 12.93 30.76
C ILE A 279 6.07 13.61 32.13
N GLY A 280 6.95 14.60 32.28
CA GLY A 280 7.10 15.34 33.54
C GLY A 280 5.89 16.17 33.96
N LYS A 281 4.96 16.44 33.04
CA LYS A 281 3.70 17.17 33.34
C LYS A 281 2.55 16.23 33.69
N MET A 282 2.69 14.93 33.44
CA MET A 282 1.64 13.92 33.61
C MET A 282 1.93 13.04 34.82
N GLU A 283 0.87 12.50 35.43
CA GLU A 283 0.98 11.47 36.46
C GLU A 283 1.19 10.09 35.82
N LEU A 284 1.79 9.15 36.55
CA LEU A 284 2.07 7.80 36.06
C LEU A 284 0.87 7.14 35.37
N ASP A 285 -0.29 7.08 36.02
CA ASP A 285 -1.49 6.44 35.46
C ASP A 285 -1.95 7.11 34.16
N LYS A 286 -1.88 8.45 34.11
CA LYS A 286 -2.19 9.23 32.91
C LYS A 286 -1.27 8.94 31.74
N THR A 287 -0.01 8.57 32.00
CA THR A 287 0.90 8.16 30.91
C THR A 287 0.48 6.86 30.23
N PHE A 288 -0.25 5.98 30.92
CA PHE A 288 -0.79 4.74 30.36
C PHE A 288 -2.15 4.93 29.70
N GLU A 289 -3.02 5.77 30.28
CA GLU A 289 -4.37 6.04 29.75
C GLU A 289 -4.36 6.92 28.50
N GLU A 290 -3.52 7.96 28.46
CA GLU A 290 -3.62 9.05 27.49
C GLU A 290 -2.44 9.05 26.48
N ARG A 291 -2.05 7.86 26.00
CA ARG A 291 -0.94 7.71 25.03
C ARG A 291 -1.10 8.56 23.77
N ASP A 292 -2.33 8.69 23.26
CA ASP A 292 -2.62 9.49 22.07
C ASP A 292 -2.35 10.99 22.29
N LEU A 293 -2.62 11.48 23.51
CA LEU A 293 -2.40 12.88 23.89
C LEU A 293 -0.90 13.18 23.95
N ILE A 294 -0.10 12.23 24.46
CA ILE A 294 1.37 12.32 24.45
C ILE A 294 1.90 12.35 23.02
N ASN A 295 1.46 11.42 22.17
CA ASN A 295 1.86 11.33 20.77
C ASN A 295 1.57 12.64 20.03
N HIS A 296 0.35 13.18 20.19
CA HIS A 296 -0.06 14.43 19.54
C HIS A 296 0.75 15.64 20.04
N SER A 297 0.97 15.74 21.35
CA SER A 297 1.76 16.84 21.95
C SER A 297 3.20 16.85 21.47
N ILE A 298 3.82 15.66 21.35
CA ILE A 298 5.18 15.51 20.85
C ILE A 298 5.24 15.90 19.37
N VAL A 299 4.32 15.41 18.53
CA VAL A 299 4.28 15.74 17.10
C VAL A 299 4.10 17.23 16.89
N SER A 300 3.17 17.87 17.59
CA SER A 300 2.92 19.31 17.46
C SER A 300 4.16 20.14 17.79
N ALA A 301 4.87 19.81 18.87
CA ALA A 301 6.07 20.55 19.25
C ALA A 301 7.27 20.25 18.32
N LEU A 302 7.35 19.04 17.79
CA LEU A 302 8.42 18.65 16.86
C LEU A 302 8.25 19.26 15.47
N ASP A 303 7.03 19.35 14.94
CA ASP A 303 6.77 19.83 13.58
C ASP A 303 7.20 21.30 13.42
N ASP A 304 6.93 22.14 14.44
CA ASP A 304 7.33 23.55 14.47
C ASP A 304 8.85 23.74 14.30
N ALA A 305 9.64 22.90 14.99
CA ALA A 305 11.10 22.96 14.91
C ALA A 305 11.64 22.25 13.65
N ALA A 306 11.05 21.12 13.26
CA ALA A 306 11.46 20.29 12.13
C ALA A 306 11.31 21.01 10.78
N ALA A 307 10.34 21.94 10.69
CA ALA A 307 10.15 22.79 9.52
C ALA A 307 11.41 23.58 9.12
N ASN A 308 12.24 23.99 10.09
CA ASN A 308 13.50 24.69 9.84
C ASN A 308 14.55 23.78 9.18
N TRP A 309 14.45 22.47 9.39
CA TRP A 309 15.33 21.47 8.79
C TRP A 309 14.75 20.85 7.51
N GLY A 310 13.61 21.35 7.00
CA GLY A 310 13.00 20.79 5.79
C GLY A 310 12.44 19.38 5.96
N VAL A 311 12.13 19.00 7.21
CA VAL A 311 11.56 17.71 7.57
C VAL A 311 10.16 17.94 8.11
N LYS A 312 9.22 17.09 7.72
CA LYS A 312 7.88 17.06 8.29
C LYS A 312 7.73 15.83 9.18
N VAL A 313 7.29 16.05 10.41
CA VAL A 313 6.97 14.96 11.32
C VAL A 313 5.54 14.49 11.02
N LEU A 314 5.38 13.20 10.76
CA LEU A 314 4.08 12.62 10.42
C LEU A 314 3.38 12.09 11.65
N ARG A 315 4.10 11.33 12.47
CA ARG A 315 3.59 10.79 13.73
C ARG A 315 4.71 10.38 14.67
N TYR A 316 4.37 10.28 15.94
CA TYR A 316 5.19 9.70 16.99
C TYR A 316 4.40 8.57 17.62
N GLU A 317 5.05 7.42 17.83
CA GLU A 317 4.45 6.25 18.47
C GLU A 317 5.30 5.87 19.68
N ILE A 318 4.71 5.93 20.88
CA ILE A 318 5.32 5.36 22.08
C ILE A 318 5.41 3.84 21.90
N LYS A 319 6.60 3.30 22.12
CA LYS A 319 6.85 1.86 22.00
C LYS A 319 6.58 1.20 23.35
N ASP A 320 7.41 1.47 24.36
CA ASP A 320 7.28 0.92 25.70
C ASP A 320 7.27 2.01 26.79
N LEU A 321 6.47 1.79 27.84
CA LEU A 321 6.40 2.58 29.07
C LEU A 321 6.65 1.62 30.24
N THR A 322 7.88 1.57 30.72
CA THR A 322 8.29 0.58 31.72
C THR A 322 8.61 1.25 33.06
N PRO A 323 7.75 1.10 34.08
CA PRO A 323 8.03 1.60 35.42
C PRO A 323 9.00 0.64 36.15
N PRO A 324 9.67 1.11 37.22
CA PRO A 324 10.44 0.27 38.12
C PRO A 324 9.60 -0.90 38.63
N LYS A 325 10.24 -2.07 38.79
CA LYS A 325 9.56 -3.31 39.19
C LYS A 325 8.78 -3.15 40.50
N GLU A 326 9.30 -2.40 41.46
CA GLU A 326 8.67 -2.13 42.76
C GLU A 326 7.29 -1.46 42.60
N ILE A 327 7.20 -0.42 41.77
CA ILE A 327 5.94 0.28 41.48
C ILE A 327 4.99 -0.63 40.70
N LEU A 328 5.50 -1.37 39.71
CA LEU A 328 4.69 -2.31 38.93
C LEU A 328 4.04 -3.38 39.83
N HIS A 329 4.79 -3.93 40.79
CA HIS A 329 4.26 -4.88 41.77
C HIS A 329 3.22 -4.24 42.69
N ALA A 330 3.45 -3.01 43.16
CA ALA A 330 2.51 -2.28 44.00
C ALA A 330 1.19 -1.97 43.25
N MET A 331 1.27 -1.51 42.01
CA MET A 331 0.10 -1.28 41.14
C MET A 331 -0.66 -2.58 40.89
N GLN A 332 0.04 -3.67 40.58
CA GLN A 332 -0.60 -4.97 40.37
C GLN A 332 -1.31 -5.46 41.64
N ALA A 333 -0.71 -5.28 42.82
CA ALA A 333 -1.32 -5.62 44.09
C ALA A 333 -2.56 -4.76 44.38
N GLN A 334 -2.49 -3.45 44.12
CA GLN A 334 -3.61 -2.53 44.27
C GLN A 334 -4.78 -2.89 43.33
N ILE A 335 -4.51 -3.15 42.05
CA ILE A 335 -5.53 -3.55 41.07
C ILE A 335 -6.18 -4.88 41.48
N THR A 336 -5.38 -5.86 41.91
CA THR A 336 -5.90 -7.15 42.42
C THR A 336 -6.79 -6.92 43.64
N ALA A 337 -6.35 -6.15 44.63
CA ALA A 337 -7.13 -5.86 45.83
C ALA A 337 -8.44 -5.12 45.51
N GLU A 338 -8.42 -4.17 44.57
CA GLU A 338 -9.64 -3.46 44.16
C GLU A 338 -10.60 -4.38 43.40
N ARG A 339 -10.08 -5.26 42.54
CA ARG A 339 -10.88 -6.29 41.86
C ARG A 339 -11.49 -7.27 42.85
N GLU A 340 -10.74 -7.74 43.83
CA GLU A 340 -11.23 -8.62 44.90
C GLU A 340 -12.32 -7.93 45.72
N LYS A 341 -12.13 -6.66 46.10
CA LYS A 341 -13.15 -5.86 46.78
C LYS A 341 -14.43 -5.75 45.95
N ARG A 342 -14.31 -5.43 44.66
CA ARG A 342 -15.47 -5.34 43.74
C ARG A 342 -16.16 -6.68 43.58
N ALA A 343 -15.40 -7.77 43.45
CA ALA A 343 -15.93 -9.13 43.36
C ALA A 343 -16.67 -9.55 44.65
N LEU A 344 -16.12 -9.20 45.82
CA LEU A 344 -16.74 -9.48 47.11
C LEU A 344 -18.06 -8.72 47.29
N ILE A 345 -18.09 -7.43 46.92
CA ILE A 345 -19.32 -6.62 46.95
C ILE A 345 -20.37 -7.23 46.01
N ALA A 346 -20.00 -7.52 44.76
CA ALA A 346 -20.89 -8.14 43.79
C ALA A 346 -21.41 -9.51 44.27
N ALA A 347 -20.56 -10.34 44.88
CA ALA A 347 -20.96 -11.63 45.45
C ALA A 347 -21.91 -11.46 46.64
N SER A 348 -21.67 -10.47 47.50
CA SER A 348 -22.55 -10.15 48.63
C SER A 348 -23.91 -9.63 48.17
N GLU A 349 -23.95 -8.76 47.17
CA GLU A 349 -25.19 -8.30 46.54
C GLU A 349 -25.93 -9.45 45.86
N GLY A 350 -25.21 -10.32 45.15
CA GLY A 350 -25.77 -11.54 44.55
C GLY A 350 -26.41 -12.45 45.60
N ARG A 351 -25.75 -12.72 46.73
CA ARG A 351 -26.31 -13.53 47.83
C ARG A 351 -27.53 -12.88 48.47
N LYS A 352 -27.51 -11.56 48.66
CA LYS A 352 -28.66 -10.83 49.18
C LYS A 352 -29.85 -10.95 48.23
N GLN A 353 -29.62 -10.75 46.94
CA GLN A 353 -30.67 -10.85 45.93
C GLN A 353 -31.20 -12.29 45.81
N GLU A 354 -30.32 -13.30 45.87
CA GLU A 354 -30.69 -14.71 45.92
C GLU A 354 -31.60 -15.02 47.12
N GLN A 355 -31.23 -14.58 48.33
CA GLN A 355 -32.04 -14.78 49.53
C GLN A 355 -33.40 -14.09 49.44
N ILE A 356 -33.46 -12.87 48.89
CA ILE A 356 -34.72 -12.15 48.65
C ILE A 356 -35.59 -12.94 47.66
N ASN A 357 -35.01 -13.42 46.56
CA ASN A 357 -35.72 -14.20 45.55
C ASN A 357 -36.26 -15.52 46.13
N LEU A 358 -35.47 -16.23 46.93
CA LEU A 358 -35.91 -17.46 47.61
C LEU A 358 -37.03 -17.18 48.62
N ALA A 359 -36.93 -16.11 49.41
CA ALA A 359 -37.96 -15.73 50.37
C ALA A 359 -39.27 -15.30 49.67
N SER A 360 -39.17 -14.52 48.59
CA SER A 360 -40.35 -14.15 47.77
C SER A 360 -40.98 -15.37 47.14
N GLY A 361 -40.17 -16.24 46.52
CA GLY A 361 -40.65 -17.49 45.94
C GLY A 361 -41.30 -18.42 46.96
N ALA A 362 -40.75 -18.55 48.17
CA ALA A 362 -41.34 -19.33 49.25
C ALA A 362 -42.68 -18.73 49.72
N ARG A 363 -42.75 -17.40 49.85
CA ARG A 363 -43.99 -16.68 50.20
C ARG A 363 -45.06 -16.89 49.13
N GLU A 364 -44.72 -16.68 47.86
CA GLU A 364 -45.63 -16.87 46.73
C GLU A 364 -46.11 -18.33 46.65
N ALA A 365 -45.21 -19.30 46.81
CA ALA A 365 -45.56 -20.71 46.85
C ALA A 365 -46.51 -21.05 48.02
N ALA A 366 -46.28 -20.49 49.21
CA ALA A 366 -47.15 -20.71 50.37
C ALA A 366 -48.56 -20.10 50.17
N ILE A 367 -48.64 -18.90 49.59
CA ILE A 367 -49.92 -18.27 49.24
C ILE A 367 -50.67 -19.11 48.20
N GLN A 368 -49.99 -19.50 47.10
CA GLN A 368 -50.60 -20.33 46.06
C GLN A 368 -51.07 -21.68 46.61
N LYS A 369 -50.31 -22.29 47.54
CA LYS A 369 -50.72 -23.53 48.21
C LYS A 369 -51.96 -23.33 49.06
N SER A 370 -51.99 -22.29 49.90
CA SER A 370 -53.15 -22.00 50.76
C SER A 370 -54.40 -21.67 49.94
N GLU A 371 -54.24 -20.92 48.85
CA GLU A 371 -55.33 -20.58 47.94
C GLU A 371 -55.83 -21.80 47.15
N GLY A 372 -54.91 -22.67 46.74
CA GLY A 372 -55.21 -23.98 46.16
C GLY A 372 -55.95 -24.91 47.12
N GLU A 373 -55.54 -25.00 48.39
CA GLU A 373 -56.22 -25.79 49.43
C GLU A 373 -57.62 -25.26 49.72
N LYS A 374 -57.78 -23.93 49.85
CA LYS A 374 -59.08 -23.28 49.98
C LYS A 374 -59.99 -23.61 48.79
N GLN A 375 -59.48 -23.47 47.56
CA GLN A 375 -60.25 -23.76 46.36
C GLN A 375 -60.61 -25.25 46.26
N ALA A 376 -59.68 -26.15 46.62
CA ALA A 376 -59.93 -27.58 46.67
C ALA A 376 -61.03 -27.94 47.69
N ALA A 377 -60.99 -27.35 48.89
CA ALA A 377 -62.01 -27.55 49.92
C ALA A 377 -63.39 -27.04 49.47
N ILE A 378 -63.44 -25.87 48.81
CA ILE A 378 -64.69 -25.35 48.22
C ILE A 378 -65.21 -26.32 47.16
N ASN A 379 -64.35 -26.75 46.23
CA ASN A 379 -64.71 -27.68 45.16
C ASN A 379 -65.21 -29.01 45.75
N GLN A 380 -64.58 -29.52 46.81
CA GLN A 380 -65.01 -30.75 47.49
C GLN A 380 -66.36 -30.56 48.19
N ALA A 381 -66.57 -29.45 48.90
CA ALA A 381 -67.84 -29.15 49.57
C ALA A 381 -68.97 -28.96 48.54
N GLN A 382 -68.72 -28.28 47.42
CA GLN A 382 -69.66 -28.14 46.31
C GLN A 382 -69.96 -29.50 45.67
N GLY A 383 -68.94 -30.33 45.45
CA GLY A 383 -69.11 -31.68 44.93
C GLY A 383 -69.93 -32.57 45.87
N GLN A 384 -69.70 -32.50 47.18
CA GLN A 384 -70.49 -33.20 48.19
C GLN A 384 -71.93 -32.70 48.24
N ALA A 385 -72.14 -31.38 48.24
CA ALA A 385 -73.48 -30.79 48.22
C ALA A 385 -74.25 -31.21 46.95
N ALA A 386 -73.62 -31.15 45.78
CA ALA A 386 -74.20 -31.60 44.52
C ALA A 386 -74.51 -33.11 44.54
N ALA A 387 -73.62 -33.93 45.10
CA ALA A 387 -73.85 -35.36 45.26
C ALA A 387 -75.03 -35.67 46.20
N ILE A 388 -75.12 -34.97 47.35
CA ILE A 388 -76.23 -35.12 48.30
C ILE A 388 -77.56 -34.70 47.65
N LEU A 389 -77.57 -33.58 46.93
CA LEU A 389 -78.75 -33.12 46.19
C LEU A 389 -79.16 -34.15 45.13
N ALA A 390 -78.21 -34.66 44.33
CA ALA A 390 -78.49 -35.68 43.33
C ALA A 390 -79.04 -36.98 43.94
N VAL A 391 -78.51 -37.42 45.09
CA VAL A 391 -79.03 -38.58 45.82
C VAL A 391 -80.42 -38.29 46.41
N ALA A 392 -80.64 -37.11 46.98
CA ALA A 392 -81.92 -36.72 47.54
C ALA A 392 -83.00 -36.61 46.46
N GLU A 393 -82.69 -36.02 45.31
CA GLU A 393 -83.56 -35.96 44.14
C GLU A 393 -83.85 -37.36 43.59
N ALA A 394 -82.82 -38.21 43.45
CA ALA A 394 -83.00 -39.59 43.02
C ALA A 394 -83.89 -40.38 43.99
N ASN A 395 -83.71 -40.20 45.30
CA ASN A 395 -84.55 -40.81 46.33
C ASN A 395 -85.98 -40.28 46.29
N ALA A 396 -86.18 -38.96 46.13
CA ALA A 396 -87.50 -38.37 46.00
C ALA A 396 -88.23 -38.92 44.76
N GLN A 397 -87.56 -39.00 43.61
CA GLN A 397 -88.08 -39.62 42.40
C GLN A 397 -88.38 -41.10 42.59
N ALA A 398 -87.51 -41.85 43.28
CA ALA A 398 -87.72 -43.25 43.59
C ALA A 398 -88.94 -43.46 44.49
N ILE A 399 -89.11 -42.65 45.54
CA ILE A 399 -90.27 -42.68 46.43
C ILE A 399 -91.55 -42.35 45.67
N GLN A 400 -91.54 -41.33 44.81
CA GLN A 400 -92.69 -41.01 43.95
C GLN A 400 -93.06 -42.21 43.07
N LYS A 401 -92.09 -42.83 42.39
CA LYS A 401 -92.35 -44.02 41.57
C LYS A 401 -92.89 -45.20 42.38
N ILE A 402 -92.42 -45.40 43.62
CA ILE A 402 -92.96 -46.44 44.52
C ILE A 402 -94.40 -46.11 44.94
N ALA A 403 -94.69 -44.85 45.27
CA ALA A 403 -96.03 -44.40 45.64
C ALA A 403 -97.02 -44.58 44.48
N ASP A 404 -96.62 -44.25 43.25
CA ASP A 404 -97.41 -44.50 42.04
C ASP A 404 -97.64 -46.00 41.81
N ALA A 405 -96.61 -46.83 42.02
CA ALA A 405 -96.71 -48.28 41.89
C ALA A 405 -97.61 -48.91 42.98
N MET A 406 -97.63 -48.35 44.20
CA MET A 406 -98.54 -48.78 45.29
C MET A 406 -100.01 -48.54 44.97
N GLN A 407 -100.34 -47.50 44.21
CA GLN A 407 -101.71 -47.23 43.77
C GLN A 407 -102.21 -48.23 42.72
N SER A 408 -101.29 -49.00 42.10
CA SER A 408 -101.64 -50.06 41.15
C SER A 408 -102.14 -51.32 41.85
N ARG A 409 -103.05 -52.06 41.20
CA ARG A 409 -103.71 -53.25 41.78
C ARG A 409 -102.69 -54.33 42.17
N GLY A 410 -102.59 -54.64 43.46
CA GLY A 410 -101.61 -55.61 44.02
C GLY A 410 -100.27 -55.00 44.48
N GLY A 411 -100.08 -53.68 44.36
CA GLY A 411 -98.84 -53.00 44.74
C GLY A 411 -98.50 -53.11 46.23
N MET A 412 -99.52 -53.08 47.10
CA MET A 412 -99.32 -53.16 48.56
C MET A 412 -98.78 -54.52 49.02
N ASP A 413 -99.22 -55.61 48.37
CA ASP A 413 -98.74 -56.96 48.67
C ASP A 413 -97.28 -57.14 48.24
N ALA A 414 -96.89 -56.56 47.09
CA ALA A 414 -95.52 -56.59 46.58
C ALA A 414 -94.53 -55.79 47.45
N VAL A 415 -94.95 -54.64 48.01
CA VAL A 415 -94.13 -53.87 48.95
C VAL A 415 -93.91 -54.65 50.24
N ASN A 416 -94.95 -55.26 50.81
CA ASN A 416 -94.84 -56.05 52.03
C ASN A 416 -93.88 -57.24 51.86
N LEU A 417 -93.94 -57.94 50.72
CA LEU A 417 -92.98 -59.00 50.40
C LEU A 417 -91.55 -58.45 50.28
N LYS A 418 -91.37 -57.30 49.63
CA LYS A 418 -90.03 -56.70 49.45
C LYS A 418 -89.41 -56.21 50.76
N VAL A 419 -90.21 -55.69 51.70
CA VAL A 419 -89.75 -55.34 53.05
C VAL A 419 -89.35 -56.59 53.82
N ALA A 420 -90.12 -57.68 53.72
CA ALA A 420 -89.76 -58.96 54.31
C ALA A 420 -88.44 -59.52 53.74
N GLU A 421 -88.24 -59.46 52.42
CA GLU A 421 -86.98 -59.84 51.78
C GLU A 421 -85.79 -58.96 52.24
N GLN A 422 -85.97 -57.64 52.33
CA GLN A 422 -84.93 -56.74 52.82
C GLN A 422 -84.58 -57.01 54.29
N TYR A 423 -85.57 -57.29 55.13
CA TYR A 423 -85.36 -57.64 56.53
C TYR A 423 -84.53 -58.93 56.67
N VAL A 424 -84.89 -59.98 55.93
CA VAL A 424 -84.13 -61.26 55.92
C VAL A 424 -82.71 -61.06 55.39
N ASN A 425 -82.53 -60.29 54.32
CA ASN A 425 -81.20 -60.01 53.76
C ASN A 425 -80.35 -59.14 54.70
N ALA A 426 -80.93 -58.13 55.36
CA ALA A 426 -80.24 -57.30 56.35
C ALA A 426 -79.81 -58.12 57.57
N PHE A 427 -80.70 -59.00 58.06
CA PHE A 427 -80.37 -59.96 59.12
C PHE A 427 -79.26 -60.93 58.69
N GLY A 428 -79.28 -61.39 57.43
CA GLY A 428 -78.24 -62.23 56.84
C GLY A 428 -76.87 -61.55 56.71
N ASN A 429 -76.84 -60.24 56.44
CA ASN A 429 -75.59 -59.46 56.41
C ASN A 429 -75.04 -59.20 57.82
N LEU A 430 -75.93 -58.94 58.79
CA LEU A 430 -75.60 -58.81 60.22
C LEU A 430 -74.93 -60.09 60.75
N ALA A 431 -75.45 -61.26 60.35
CA ALA A 431 -74.88 -62.56 60.69
C ALA A 431 -73.49 -62.84 60.06
N LYS A 432 -73.10 -62.13 58.97
CA LYS A 432 -71.80 -62.31 58.31
C LYS A 432 -70.70 -61.37 58.80
N GLN A 433 -71.03 -60.15 59.24
CA GLN A 433 -70.03 -59.14 59.63
C GLN A 433 -69.82 -59.02 61.15
N GLY A 434 -70.78 -59.48 61.97
CA GLY A 434 -70.65 -59.45 63.42
C GLY A 434 -69.99 -60.71 63.98
N ASN A 435 -68.79 -60.61 64.55
CA ASN A 435 -68.21 -61.65 65.41
C ASN A 435 -68.73 -61.57 66.87
N THR A 436 -69.82 -60.81 67.07
CA THR A 436 -70.48 -60.63 68.36
C THR A 436 -71.95 -61.00 68.18
N LEU A 437 -72.37 -62.08 68.83
CA LEU A 437 -73.75 -62.54 68.87
C LEU A 437 -74.57 -61.52 69.68
N ILE A 438 -75.17 -60.54 69.01
CA ILE A 438 -76.14 -59.62 69.64
C ILE A 438 -77.46 -60.37 69.72
N VAL A 439 -77.64 -61.08 70.83
CA VAL A 439 -78.93 -61.67 71.21
C VAL A 439 -79.77 -60.56 71.84
N PRO A 440 -81.02 -60.32 71.38
CA PRO A 440 -81.93 -59.42 72.07
C PRO A 440 -82.08 -59.84 73.53
N ALA A 441 -81.98 -58.91 74.47
CA ALA A 441 -81.99 -59.20 75.91
C ALA A 441 -83.27 -59.92 76.41
N ASN A 442 -84.32 -59.98 75.59
CA ASN A 442 -85.53 -60.78 75.81
C ASN A 442 -85.74 -61.77 74.66
N LEU A 443 -85.11 -62.95 74.74
CA LEU A 443 -85.34 -64.10 73.84
C LEU A 443 -86.77 -64.67 73.91
N SER A 444 -87.56 -64.27 74.90
CA SER A 444 -88.95 -64.72 75.09
C SER A 444 -89.96 -64.07 74.14
N GLU A 445 -89.62 -62.93 73.51
CA GLU A 445 -90.56 -62.20 72.64
C GLU A 445 -90.37 -62.48 71.13
N MET A 446 -89.24 -63.08 70.74
CA MET A 446 -88.97 -63.46 69.35
C MET A 446 -89.69 -64.77 68.98
N SER A 447 -89.84 -65.69 69.93
CA SER A 447 -90.67 -66.89 69.77
C SER A 447 -92.16 -66.56 69.76
N THR A 448 -92.61 -65.54 70.50
CA THR A 448 -94.02 -65.11 70.49
C THR A 448 -94.38 -64.29 69.24
N MET A 449 -93.45 -63.52 68.66
CA MET A 449 -93.65 -62.89 67.34
C MET A 449 -93.59 -63.90 66.18
N ILE A 450 -92.69 -64.88 66.21
CA ILE A 450 -92.66 -65.96 65.22
C ILE A 450 -93.90 -66.85 65.37
N ALA A 451 -94.38 -67.11 66.60
CA ALA A 451 -95.63 -67.79 66.83
C ALA A 451 -96.87 -66.99 66.39
N SER A 452 -96.85 -65.65 66.48
CA SER A 452 -97.95 -64.81 65.98
C SER A 452 -97.90 -64.60 64.46
N ALA A 453 -96.73 -64.56 63.84
CA ALA A 453 -96.59 -64.61 62.38
C ALA A 453 -96.98 -65.99 61.82
N LEU A 454 -96.58 -67.09 62.47
CA LEU A 454 -97.01 -68.44 62.13
C LEU A 454 -98.49 -68.67 62.44
N SER A 455 -99.07 -68.06 63.48
CA SER A 455 -100.50 -68.16 63.75
C SER A 455 -101.33 -67.38 62.73
N ILE A 456 -100.82 -66.30 62.15
CA ILE A 456 -101.46 -65.62 61.01
C ILE A 456 -101.41 -66.51 59.74
N VAL A 457 -100.32 -67.26 59.54
CA VAL A 457 -100.18 -68.22 58.44
C VAL A 457 -100.99 -69.52 58.68
N GLN A 458 -101.15 -69.97 59.92
CA GLN A 458 -101.96 -71.13 60.32
C GLN A 458 -103.45 -70.81 60.43
N ALA A 459 -103.84 -69.59 60.84
CA ALA A 459 -105.22 -69.12 60.84
C ALA A 459 -105.81 -69.00 59.42
N LYS A 460 -104.96 -69.00 58.39
CA LYS A 460 -105.33 -69.11 56.98
C LYS A 460 -105.22 -70.52 56.40
N ARG A 461 -104.90 -71.52 57.24
CA ARG A 461 -104.92 -72.94 56.89
C ARG A 461 -106.22 -73.63 57.36
N ASP A 462 -106.93 -73.02 58.30
CA ASP A 462 -108.25 -73.47 58.80
C ASP A 462 -109.42 -72.54 58.41
N ALA A 463 -109.24 -71.71 57.39
CA ALA A 463 -110.26 -71.00 56.62
C ALA A 463 -109.83 -70.95 55.14
#